data_AF-A0A3Q7YGJ9-F1
#
_entry.id   AF-A0A3Q7YGJ9-F1
#
_cell.length_a   1.000
_cell.length_b   1.000
_cell.length_c   1.000
_cell.angle_alpha   90.00
_cell.angle_beta   90.00
_cell.angle_gamma   90.00
#
_symmetry.space_group_name_H-M   'P 1'
#
loop_
_entity.id
_entity.type
_entity.pdbx_description
1 polymer ?
#
loop_
_entity_poly.entity_id
_entity_poly.type
_entity_poly.pdbx_seq_one_letter_code
_entity_poly.pdbx_strand_id
1 'polypeptide(L)'
;MAEGGNAGASDESLKLAVAISLLRSKFMKNIKDCNAISPSQSDTLLRWKRKAKERKQEILRLREDLKESQDASHCDLFPENASCKCYFFGSLGELNPKHHVNDSENRFNDVLRRRFLRQVRFKERRRRVGSSSQQRLSLGLIEEDETEQLKASVDFLVELCETVSAVSVDDSKFANLAHQAVDFISVSLKNLLSTGRNPEPVEGIINSLVTRLTRKMCSYLSENGSQHTGTNAQFCIQHLLRKLGSEPYIGQRCILSVCQIILVLAERLLFSDPFDDIFPDMHECMFIMIQLIEFLVADYLLEWSKAEDFDTVLLEDWMTSIIQARKALELLESRNGLYALYMDRITGELAKHVGGVSLLQKVKTDIFNRLFH
;
A
#
# COMPACT_ATOMS: atom_id res chain seq x y z
N MET A 1 72.20 24.91 -45.83
CA MET A 1 71.90 24.87 -44.39
C MET A 1 72.14 23.46 -43.91
N ALA A 2 73.05 23.29 -42.96
CA ALA A 2 73.39 22.00 -42.38
C ALA A 2 72.34 21.60 -41.34
N GLU A 3 72.05 20.30 -41.28
CA GLU A 3 71.67 19.48 -40.11
C GLU A 3 71.45 18.06 -40.69
N GLY A 4 72.23 17.02 -40.40
CA GLY A 4 72.89 16.67 -39.15
C GLY A 4 71.90 15.91 -38.26
N GLY A 5 71.70 14.60 -38.49
CA GLY A 5 70.64 13.89 -37.78
C GLY A 5 70.55 12.37 -37.95
N ASN A 6 71.59 11.65 -37.57
CA ASN A 6 71.49 10.39 -36.83
C ASN A 6 70.62 9.23 -37.39
N ALA A 7 70.91 8.75 -38.61
CA ALA A 7 70.39 7.46 -39.08
C ALA A 7 71.12 6.23 -38.46
N GLY A 8 72.27 6.44 -37.80
CA GLY A 8 73.10 5.39 -37.20
C GLY A 8 72.65 4.94 -35.80
N ALA A 9 72.23 5.85 -34.91
CA ALA A 9 71.79 5.47 -33.56
C ALA A 9 70.46 4.70 -33.54
N SER A 10 69.62 4.91 -34.56
CA SER A 10 68.36 4.15 -34.71
C SER A 10 68.63 2.66 -34.91
N ASP A 11 69.61 2.32 -35.75
CA ASP A 11 69.94 0.93 -36.09
C ASP A 11 70.65 0.20 -34.95
N GLU A 12 71.49 0.90 -34.17
CA GLU A 12 72.07 0.35 -32.93
C GLU A 12 71.03 0.15 -31.83
N SER A 13 70.08 1.08 -31.65
CA SER A 13 68.98 0.91 -30.69
C SER A 13 68.09 -0.28 -31.06
N LEU A 14 67.87 -0.51 -32.36
CA LEU A 14 67.06 -1.59 -32.87
C LEU A 14 67.79 -2.94 -32.72
N LYS A 15 69.10 -2.99 -33.00
CA LYS A 15 69.95 -4.15 -32.73
C LYS A 15 70.02 -4.49 -31.25
N LEU A 16 70.12 -3.50 -30.36
CA LEU A 16 70.08 -3.68 -28.91
C LEU A 16 68.70 -4.19 -28.44
N ALA A 17 67.62 -3.62 -28.95
CA ALA A 17 66.26 -4.06 -28.63
C ALA A 17 65.98 -5.50 -29.11
N VAL A 18 66.51 -5.88 -30.28
CA VAL A 18 66.43 -7.25 -30.81
C VAL A 18 67.30 -8.21 -29.99
N ALA A 19 68.51 -7.82 -29.59
CA ALA A 19 69.37 -8.62 -28.72
C ALA A 19 68.75 -8.85 -27.33
N ILE A 20 68.15 -7.82 -26.73
CA ILE A 20 67.41 -7.91 -25.45
C ILE A 20 66.18 -8.81 -25.61
N SER A 21 65.47 -8.72 -26.73
CA SER A 21 64.29 -9.57 -27.01
C SER A 21 64.67 -11.04 -27.21
N LEU A 22 65.80 -11.32 -27.86
CA LEU A 22 66.33 -12.68 -28.04
C LEU A 22 66.87 -13.27 -26.72
N LEU A 23 67.51 -12.45 -25.87
CA LEU A 23 67.93 -12.85 -24.52
C LEU A 23 66.73 -13.15 -23.62
N ARG A 24 65.69 -12.31 -23.63
CA ARG A 24 64.43 -12.57 -22.89
C ARG A 24 63.71 -13.81 -23.41
N SER A 25 63.70 -14.03 -24.72
CA SER A 25 63.13 -15.24 -25.34
C SER A 25 63.88 -16.51 -24.91
N LYS A 26 65.22 -16.52 -24.91
CA LYS A 26 66.01 -17.64 -24.41
C LYS A 26 65.84 -17.86 -22.90
N PHE A 27 65.74 -16.80 -22.12
CA PHE A 27 65.48 -16.89 -20.67
C PHE A 27 64.08 -17.47 -20.39
N MET A 28 63.06 -17.08 -21.15
CA MET A 28 61.70 -17.61 -21.04
C MET A 28 61.57 -19.06 -21.54
N LYS A 29 62.41 -19.47 -22.50
CA LYS A 29 62.50 -20.87 -22.93
C LYS A 29 63.17 -21.75 -21.87
N ASN A 30 64.22 -21.25 -21.21
CA ASN A 30 64.87 -21.92 -20.07
C ASN A 30 63.98 -21.96 -18.80
N ILE A 31 63.04 -21.02 -18.61
CA ILE A 31 62.04 -21.08 -17.52
C ILE A 31 60.98 -22.16 -17.78
N LYS A 32 60.65 -22.48 -19.05
CA LYS A 32 59.71 -23.54 -19.38
C LYS A 32 60.27 -24.96 -19.17
N ASP A 33 61.59 -25.11 -19.14
CA ASP A 33 62.26 -26.41 -18.92
C ASP A 33 62.69 -26.67 -17.46
N CYS A 34 62.41 -25.73 -16.54
CA CYS A 34 62.58 -25.94 -15.09
C CYS A 34 61.22 -26.04 -14.40
N ASN A 35 60.64 -27.24 -14.45
CA ASN A 35 59.61 -27.67 -13.50
C ASN A 35 60.16 -27.58 -12.07
N ALA A 36 59.81 -26.50 -11.36
CA ALA A 36 59.75 -26.46 -9.90
C ALA A 36 58.86 -25.29 -9.46
N ILE A 37 57.55 -25.40 -9.70
CA ILE A 37 56.56 -24.49 -9.08
C ILE A 37 56.46 -24.86 -7.61
N SER A 38 56.84 -23.93 -6.72
CA SER A 38 56.59 -24.01 -5.27
C SER A 38 55.10 -24.29 -5.00
N PRO A 39 54.74 -25.21 -4.06
CA PRO A 39 53.36 -25.62 -3.79
C PRO A 39 52.40 -24.44 -3.54
N SER A 40 52.91 -23.33 -3.01
CA SER A 40 52.12 -22.14 -2.64
C SER A 40 51.53 -21.37 -3.84
N GLN A 41 52.20 -21.34 -4.99
CA GLN A 41 51.72 -20.58 -6.16
C GLN A 41 50.69 -21.36 -6.98
N SER A 42 50.82 -22.69 -7.02
CA SER A 42 49.85 -23.62 -7.62
C SER A 42 48.47 -23.49 -6.98
N ASP A 43 48.42 -23.54 -5.64
CA ASP A 43 47.16 -23.49 -4.89
C ASP A 43 46.45 -22.15 -5.02
N THR A 44 47.22 -21.06 -5.06
CA THR A 44 46.68 -19.71 -5.27
C THR A 44 46.03 -19.62 -6.66
N LEU A 45 46.69 -20.13 -7.69
CA LEU A 45 46.18 -20.13 -9.07
C LEU A 45 44.92 -21.00 -9.23
N LEU A 46 44.88 -22.17 -8.57
CA LEU A 46 43.70 -23.03 -8.51
C LEU A 46 42.53 -22.37 -7.76
N ARG A 47 42.80 -21.61 -6.70
CA ARG A 47 41.79 -20.84 -5.95
C ARG A 47 41.17 -19.73 -6.80
N TRP A 48 41.99 -18.98 -7.54
CA TRP A 48 41.51 -17.95 -8.47
C TRP A 48 40.70 -18.55 -9.62
N LYS A 49 41.13 -19.71 -10.13
CA LYS A 49 40.39 -20.44 -11.18
C LYS A 49 39.02 -20.91 -10.70
N ARG A 50 38.92 -21.40 -9.45
CA ARG A 50 37.65 -21.80 -8.83
C ARG A 50 36.72 -20.60 -8.61
N LYS A 51 37.26 -19.52 -8.03
CA LYS A 51 36.52 -18.27 -7.79
C LYS A 51 36.03 -17.62 -9.08
N ALA A 52 36.83 -17.66 -10.15
CA ALA A 52 36.42 -17.18 -11.46
C ALA A 52 35.28 -18.02 -12.06
N LYS A 53 35.29 -19.35 -11.85
CA LYS A 53 34.22 -20.25 -12.30
C LYS A 53 32.93 -20.02 -11.53
N GLU A 54 33.00 -19.87 -10.21
CA GLU A 54 31.85 -19.52 -9.35
C GLU A 54 31.26 -18.17 -9.75
N ARG A 55 32.10 -17.15 -9.96
CA ARG A 55 31.64 -15.82 -10.40
C ARG A 55 31.03 -15.86 -11.79
N LYS A 56 31.55 -16.69 -12.70
CA LYS A 56 30.96 -16.87 -14.04
C LYS A 56 29.58 -17.53 -13.96
N GLN A 57 29.41 -18.53 -13.08
CA GLN A 57 28.11 -19.16 -12.84
C GLN A 57 27.13 -18.18 -12.20
N GLU A 58 27.56 -17.40 -11.21
CA GLU A 58 26.73 -16.38 -10.57
C GLU A 58 26.34 -15.27 -11.55
N ILE A 59 27.24 -14.83 -12.44
CA ILE A 59 26.91 -13.85 -13.49
C ILE A 59 25.90 -14.42 -14.48
N LEU A 60 25.98 -15.70 -14.83
CA LEU A 60 25.00 -16.33 -15.71
C LEU A 60 23.63 -16.43 -15.02
N ARG A 61 23.60 -16.83 -13.76
CA ARG A 61 22.38 -16.83 -12.93
C ARG A 61 21.77 -15.43 -12.84
N LEU A 62 22.58 -14.42 -12.48
CA LEU A 62 22.13 -13.03 -12.38
C LEU A 62 21.66 -12.48 -13.73
N ARG A 63 22.25 -12.91 -14.85
CA ARG A 63 21.77 -12.54 -16.20
C ARG A 63 20.44 -13.19 -16.53
N GLU A 64 20.22 -14.43 -16.08
CA GLU A 64 18.94 -15.13 -16.22
C GLU A 64 17.87 -14.45 -15.35
N ASP A 65 18.18 -14.15 -14.08
CA ASP A 65 17.31 -13.37 -13.18
C ASP A 65 16.99 -11.97 -13.75
N LEU A 66 17.97 -11.31 -14.39
CA LEU A 66 17.79 -9.99 -15.01
C LEU A 66 16.96 -10.11 -16.29
N LYS A 67 17.16 -11.16 -17.11
CA LYS A 67 16.36 -11.44 -18.29
C LYS A 67 14.91 -11.77 -17.91
N GLU A 68 14.68 -12.58 -16.89
CA GLU A 68 13.34 -12.85 -16.34
C GLU A 68 12.69 -11.57 -15.79
N SER A 69 13.47 -10.70 -15.15
CA SER A 69 12.99 -9.40 -14.67
C SER A 69 12.65 -8.42 -15.81
N GLN A 70 13.38 -8.51 -16.94
CA GLN A 70 13.23 -7.64 -18.11
C GLN A 70 12.12 -8.13 -19.05
N ASP A 71 11.98 -9.45 -19.24
CA ASP A 71 10.84 -10.06 -19.93
C ASP A 71 9.54 -9.83 -19.12
N ALA A 72 9.61 -9.76 -17.79
CA ALA A 72 8.50 -9.36 -16.91
C ALA A 72 8.21 -7.84 -16.90
N SER A 73 9.02 -7.01 -17.55
CA SER A 73 8.73 -5.59 -17.79
C SER A 73 7.95 -5.37 -19.09
N HIS A 74 8.01 -6.31 -20.04
CA HIS A 74 7.22 -6.32 -21.27
C HIS A 74 5.84 -6.98 -21.13
N CYS A 75 5.59 -7.65 -20.01
CA CYS A 75 4.22 -7.95 -19.60
C CYS A 75 3.67 -6.77 -18.81
N ASP A 76 3.22 -5.74 -19.52
CA ASP A 76 2.24 -4.84 -18.94
C ASP A 76 1.03 -5.69 -18.53
N LEU A 77 0.89 -5.92 -17.22
CA LEU A 77 -0.33 -6.48 -16.61
C LEU A 77 -1.55 -5.57 -16.85
N PHE A 78 -1.32 -4.44 -17.48
CA PHE A 78 -2.32 -3.47 -17.86
C PHE A 78 -2.66 -3.72 -19.33
N PRO A 79 -3.90 -4.09 -19.65
CA PRO A 79 -4.46 -3.57 -20.88
C PRO A 79 -4.34 -2.04 -20.76
N GLU A 80 -3.70 -1.36 -21.71
CA GLU A 80 -3.57 0.11 -21.74
C GLU A 80 -4.94 0.86 -21.69
N ASN A 81 -6.06 0.13 -21.63
CA ASN A 81 -7.41 0.67 -21.86
C ASN A 81 -8.52 0.01 -21.01
N ALA A 82 -8.22 -0.74 -19.94
CA ALA A 82 -9.30 -1.24 -19.06
C ALA A 82 -9.72 -0.14 -18.08
N SER A 83 -10.50 0.85 -18.52
CA SER A 83 -11.07 1.85 -17.60
C SER A 83 -12.01 1.17 -16.61
N CYS A 84 -11.87 1.51 -15.31
CA CYS A 84 -12.80 1.03 -14.31
C CYS A 84 -14.20 1.59 -14.62
N LYS A 85 -15.20 0.74 -14.87
CA LYS A 85 -16.60 1.16 -15.07
C LYS A 85 -17.34 1.43 -13.75
N CYS A 86 -16.63 1.76 -12.69
CA CYS A 86 -17.27 2.09 -11.42
C CYS A 86 -17.93 3.46 -11.52
N TYR A 87 -19.25 3.46 -11.42
CA TYR A 87 -20.06 4.68 -11.44
C TYR A 87 -19.61 5.69 -10.37
N PHE A 88 -19.04 5.21 -9.27
CA PHE A 88 -18.65 6.05 -8.14
C PHE A 88 -17.49 7.02 -8.45
N PHE A 89 -16.38 6.53 -9.01
CA PHE A 89 -15.23 7.37 -9.32
C PHE A 89 -15.41 8.16 -10.63
N GLY A 90 -16.29 7.74 -11.53
CA GLY A 90 -16.54 8.42 -12.81
C GLY A 90 -17.63 9.50 -12.76
N SER A 91 -18.28 9.72 -11.61
CA SER A 91 -19.44 10.62 -11.50
C SER A 91 -19.46 11.37 -10.16
N LEU A 92 -18.31 11.92 -9.75
CA LEU A 92 -18.14 12.72 -8.52
C LEU A 92 -18.87 14.09 -8.57
N GLY A 93 -20.09 14.16 -9.12
CA GLY A 93 -20.94 15.36 -9.04
C GLY A 93 -20.56 16.50 -9.99
N GLU A 94 -19.89 16.24 -11.13
CA GLU A 94 -19.60 17.28 -12.10
C GLU A 94 -20.84 17.71 -12.90
N LEU A 95 -21.24 18.98 -12.76
CA LEU A 95 -22.25 19.62 -13.62
C LEU A 95 -21.68 20.16 -14.94
N ASN A 96 -20.37 20.01 -15.23
CA ASN A 96 -19.82 20.22 -16.58
C ASN A 96 -18.34 19.79 -16.69
N PRO A 97 -17.98 18.79 -17.50
CA PRO A 97 -16.58 18.44 -17.72
C PRO A 97 -15.98 19.38 -18.76
N LYS A 98 -15.19 20.36 -18.32
CA LYS A 98 -14.26 21.05 -19.22
C LYS A 98 -12.96 20.27 -19.26
N HIS A 99 -12.79 19.47 -20.32
CA HIS A 99 -11.53 18.81 -20.64
C HIS A 99 -10.41 19.85 -20.79
N HIS A 100 -9.55 19.97 -19.78
CA HIS A 100 -8.24 20.56 -19.92
C HIS A 100 -7.21 19.45 -19.85
N VAL A 101 -6.75 19.02 -21.03
CA VAL A 101 -5.57 18.19 -21.18
C VAL A 101 -4.37 19.08 -20.84
N ASN A 102 -3.80 18.88 -19.66
CA ASN A 102 -2.45 19.34 -19.39
C ASN A 102 -1.67 18.18 -18.76
N ASP A 103 -0.79 17.63 -19.57
CA ASP A 103 0.08 16.51 -19.25
C ASP A 103 1.24 17.04 -18.39
N SER A 104 1.01 17.09 -17.08
CA SER A 104 2.10 17.34 -16.12
C SER A 104 2.44 16.03 -15.42
N GLU A 105 3.66 15.54 -15.67
CA GLU A 105 4.28 14.38 -15.01
C GLU A 105 4.33 14.58 -13.49
N ASN A 106 3.26 14.22 -12.78
CA ASN A 106 3.29 14.13 -11.32
C ASN A 106 3.70 12.72 -10.90
N ARG A 107 4.87 12.68 -10.28
CA ARG A 107 5.68 11.52 -9.94
C ARG A 107 5.02 10.68 -8.84
N PHE A 108 4.04 9.86 -9.20
CA PHE A 108 3.64 8.71 -8.38
C PHE A 108 4.90 7.94 -7.98
N ASN A 109 5.03 7.59 -6.70
CA ASN A 109 6.28 7.06 -6.17
C ASN A 109 6.52 5.67 -6.73
N ASP A 110 7.32 5.65 -7.79
CA ASP A 110 7.53 4.46 -8.63
C ASP A 110 8.08 3.28 -7.82
N VAL A 111 8.69 3.56 -6.66
CA VAL A 111 9.18 2.55 -5.70
C VAL A 111 8.04 1.79 -5.03
N LEU A 112 7.02 2.47 -4.51
CA LEU A 112 5.88 1.81 -3.85
C LEU A 112 4.96 1.14 -4.87
N ARG A 113 4.81 1.75 -6.06
CA ARG A 113 4.22 1.08 -7.23
C ARG A 113 4.94 -0.23 -7.55
N ARG A 114 6.27 -0.19 -7.68
CA ARG A 114 7.09 -1.37 -8.00
C ARG A 114 7.04 -2.39 -6.87
N ARG A 115 7.01 -1.97 -5.60
CA ARG A 115 6.90 -2.86 -4.44
C ARG A 115 5.54 -3.59 -4.44
N PHE A 116 4.45 -2.85 -4.62
CA PHE A 116 3.11 -3.42 -4.77
C PHE A 116 3.04 -4.37 -5.96
N LEU A 117 3.45 -3.95 -7.16
CA LEU A 117 3.44 -4.79 -8.36
C LEU A 117 4.33 -6.03 -8.25
N ARG A 118 5.48 -5.94 -7.56
CA ARG A 118 6.31 -7.12 -7.26
C ARG A 118 5.55 -8.12 -6.40
N GLN A 119 4.81 -7.65 -5.41
CA GLN A 119 4.02 -8.51 -4.52
C GLN A 119 2.82 -9.14 -5.24
N VAL A 120 2.10 -8.37 -6.05
CA VAL A 120 1.03 -8.86 -6.95
C VAL A 120 1.55 -9.98 -7.86
N ARG A 121 2.69 -9.74 -8.51
CA ARG A 121 3.34 -10.69 -9.43
C ARG A 121 3.87 -11.94 -8.71
N PHE A 122 4.42 -11.79 -7.50
CA PHE A 122 4.90 -12.92 -6.71
C PHE A 122 3.76 -13.88 -6.34
N LYS A 123 2.62 -13.33 -5.91
CA LYS A 123 1.39 -14.10 -5.61
C LYS A 123 0.83 -14.81 -6.85
N GLU A 124 0.87 -14.15 -8.01
CA GLU A 124 0.41 -14.74 -9.28
C GLU A 124 1.34 -15.86 -9.80
N ARG A 125 2.66 -15.69 -9.71
CA ARG A 125 3.64 -16.75 -10.06
C ARG A 125 3.45 -18.00 -9.22
N ARG A 126 3.16 -17.84 -7.92
CA ARG A 126 2.89 -18.97 -7.00
C ARG A 126 1.62 -19.75 -7.36
N ARG A 127 0.61 -19.08 -7.94
CA ARG A 127 -0.60 -19.76 -8.46
C ARG A 127 -0.33 -20.59 -9.72
N ARG A 128 0.64 -20.19 -10.56
CA ARG A 128 1.01 -20.93 -11.79
C ARG A 128 1.95 -22.11 -11.53
N VAL A 129 2.78 -22.04 -10.48
CA VAL A 129 3.67 -23.14 -10.06
C VAL A 129 2.89 -24.08 -9.15
N GLY A 130 2.12 -24.97 -9.76
CA GLY A 130 1.45 -26.05 -9.05
C GLY A 130 2.44 -26.92 -8.26
N SER A 131 2.16 -27.11 -6.97
CA SER A 131 2.39 -28.32 -6.17
C SER A 131 3.58 -29.20 -6.57
N SER A 132 4.73 -29.14 -5.86
CA SER A 132 5.44 -30.37 -5.45
C SER A 132 6.74 -30.24 -4.62
N SER A 133 7.45 -29.12 -4.48
CA SER A 133 8.85 -29.23 -3.97
C SER A 133 9.39 -28.20 -2.97
N GLN A 134 8.56 -27.39 -2.30
CA GLN A 134 9.06 -26.42 -1.28
C GLN A 134 8.31 -26.43 0.06
N GLN A 135 7.64 -27.53 0.40
CA GLN A 135 6.68 -27.54 1.50
C GLN A 135 7.27 -27.67 2.92
N ARG A 136 8.59 -27.89 3.09
CA ARG A 136 9.18 -28.15 4.43
C ARG A 136 10.14 -27.09 4.98
N LEU A 137 10.61 -26.13 4.19
CA LEU A 137 11.49 -25.04 4.66
C LEU A 137 10.83 -23.65 4.62
N SER A 138 9.56 -23.57 4.23
CA SER A 138 8.89 -22.32 3.85
C SER A 138 7.96 -21.72 4.91
N LEU A 139 7.66 -22.44 5.99
CA LEU A 139 6.58 -22.03 6.90
C LEU A 139 6.84 -20.69 7.62
N GLY A 140 8.10 -20.37 7.97
CA GLY A 140 8.49 -19.10 8.59
C GLY A 140 8.73 -17.94 7.61
N LEU A 141 9.11 -18.23 6.35
CA LEU A 141 9.31 -17.20 5.30
C LEU A 141 8.00 -16.80 4.61
N ILE A 142 6.98 -17.66 4.65
CA ILE A 142 5.64 -17.36 4.10
C ILE A 142 4.88 -16.37 5.01
N GLU A 143 5.10 -16.44 6.32
CA GLU A 143 4.41 -15.59 7.32
C GLU A 143 4.82 -14.12 7.26
N GLU A 144 6.14 -13.89 7.19
CA GLU A 144 6.71 -12.55 7.04
C GLU A 144 6.27 -11.96 5.70
N ASP A 145 6.22 -12.78 4.64
CA ASP A 145 5.77 -12.36 3.30
C ASP A 145 4.29 -11.93 3.26
N GLU A 146 3.36 -12.64 3.92
CA GLU A 146 1.93 -12.26 3.90
C GLU A 146 1.63 -11.01 4.73
N THR A 147 2.27 -10.87 5.90
CA THR A 147 2.12 -9.66 6.75
C THR A 147 2.77 -8.45 6.09
N GLU A 148 3.95 -8.62 5.47
CA GLU A 148 4.59 -7.59 4.67
C GLU A 148 3.80 -7.24 3.41
N GLN A 149 3.15 -8.22 2.77
CA GLN A 149 2.26 -8.00 1.64
C GLN A 149 1.05 -7.15 2.04
N LEU A 150 0.42 -7.46 3.18
CA LEU A 150 -0.66 -6.65 3.72
C LEU A 150 -0.17 -5.22 3.99
N LYS A 151 0.95 -5.07 4.69
CA LYS A 151 1.55 -3.76 4.99
C LYS A 151 1.88 -2.97 3.72
N ALA A 152 2.50 -3.60 2.73
CA ALA A 152 2.85 -2.95 1.47
C ALA A 152 1.60 -2.52 0.67
N SER A 153 0.53 -3.32 0.71
CA SER A 153 -0.75 -2.97 0.06
C SER A 153 -1.45 -1.80 0.75
N VAL A 154 -1.40 -1.78 2.09
CA VAL A 154 -1.88 -0.65 2.91
C VAL A 154 -1.08 0.61 2.64
N ASP A 155 0.25 0.54 2.69
CA ASP A 155 1.12 1.69 2.44
C ASP A 155 0.91 2.25 1.01
N PHE A 156 0.77 1.36 0.02
CA PHE A 156 0.44 1.72 -1.35
C PHE A 156 -0.90 2.44 -1.46
N LEU A 157 -1.97 1.91 -0.84
CA LEU A 157 -3.29 2.52 -0.90
C LEU A 157 -3.31 3.91 -0.24
N VAL A 158 -2.65 4.06 0.90
CA VAL A 158 -2.62 5.36 1.58
C VAL A 158 -1.82 6.39 0.77
N GLU A 159 -0.67 6.00 0.19
CA GLU A 159 0.09 6.90 -0.69
C GLU A 159 -0.71 7.25 -1.96
N LEU A 160 -1.43 6.29 -2.54
CA LEU A 160 -2.32 6.54 -3.67
C LEU A 160 -3.37 7.61 -3.30
N CYS A 161 -3.92 7.56 -2.09
CA CYS A 161 -4.86 8.57 -1.58
C CYS A 161 -4.21 9.95 -1.37
N GLU A 162 -2.90 10.02 -1.08
CA GLU A 162 -2.19 11.31 -0.96
C GLU A 162 -2.12 12.04 -2.31
N THR A 163 -2.12 11.30 -3.42
CA THR A 163 -2.07 11.90 -4.77
C THR A 163 -3.42 12.40 -5.29
N VAL A 164 -4.54 11.98 -4.68
CA VAL A 164 -5.91 12.39 -5.06
C VAL A 164 -6.12 13.90 -4.92
N SER A 165 -5.40 14.54 -4.00
CA SER A 165 -5.49 15.98 -3.76
C SER A 165 -4.77 16.84 -4.79
N ALA A 166 -3.84 16.27 -5.57
CA ALA A 166 -2.80 17.07 -6.22
C ALA A 166 -3.15 17.52 -7.64
N VAL A 167 -3.81 16.68 -8.44
CA VAL A 167 -4.15 16.95 -9.85
C VAL A 167 -5.30 16.01 -10.23
N SER A 168 -6.12 16.38 -11.20
CA SER A 168 -7.03 15.52 -11.96
C SER A 168 -6.26 14.33 -12.54
N VAL A 169 -5.96 13.33 -11.72
CA VAL A 169 -5.50 12.02 -12.16
C VAL A 169 -6.61 11.50 -13.05
N ASP A 170 -6.26 10.96 -14.22
CA ASP A 170 -7.15 10.14 -15.04
C ASP A 170 -7.94 9.20 -14.10
N ASP A 171 -9.20 9.54 -13.80
CA ASP A 171 -10.00 8.93 -12.73
C ASP A 171 -10.05 7.41 -12.89
N SER A 172 -9.96 6.96 -14.15
CA SER A 172 -9.92 5.55 -14.50
C SER A 172 -8.68 4.82 -13.97
N LYS A 173 -7.49 5.45 -13.96
CA LYS A 173 -6.25 4.88 -13.42
C LYS A 173 -6.26 4.82 -11.90
N PHE A 174 -6.71 5.89 -11.25
CA PHE A 174 -6.85 5.91 -9.79
C PHE A 174 -7.81 4.82 -9.33
N ALA A 175 -9.03 4.78 -9.90
CA ALA A 175 -10.06 3.82 -9.55
C ALA A 175 -9.59 2.37 -9.71
N ASN A 176 -8.87 2.06 -10.79
CA ASN A 176 -8.30 0.74 -11.02
C ASN A 176 -7.29 0.33 -9.95
N LEU A 177 -6.32 1.21 -9.65
CA LEU A 177 -5.28 0.93 -8.65
C LEU A 177 -5.88 0.83 -7.24
N ALA A 178 -6.82 1.71 -6.91
CA ALA A 178 -7.57 1.71 -5.68
C ALA A 178 -8.32 0.38 -5.48
N HIS A 179 -9.10 -0.04 -6.46
CA HIS A 179 -9.84 -1.30 -6.38
C HIS A 179 -8.93 -2.50 -6.22
N GLN A 180 -7.85 -2.57 -6.99
CA GLN A 180 -6.87 -3.65 -6.87
C GLN A 180 -6.26 -3.66 -5.46
N ALA A 181 -5.84 -2.52 -4.94
CA ALA A 181 -5.26 -2.44 -3.60
C ALA A 181 -6.25 -2.90 -2.52
N VAL A 182 -7.51 -2.47 -2.59
CA VAL A 182 -8.58 -2.92 -1.69
C VAL A 182 -8.77 -4.43 -1.78
N ASP A 183 -8.88 -4.99 -2.99
CA ASP A 183 -9.08 -6.43 -3.19
C ASP A 183 -7.86 -7.23 -2.65
N PHE A 184 -6.64 -6.72 -2.84
CA PHE A 184 -5.42 -7.33 -2.29
C PHE A 184 -5.38 -7.29 -0.76
N ILE A 185 -5.81 -6.19 -0.15
CA ILE A 185 -5.94 -6.05 1.31
C ILE A 185 -6.95 -7.07 1.83
N SER A 186 -8.15 -7.13 1.25
CA SER A 186 -9.21 -8.07 1.65
C SER A 186 -8.75 -9.53 1.56
N VAL A 187 -8.10 -9.93 0.45
CA VAL A 187 -7.60 -11.30 0.29
C VAL A 187 -6.49 -11.62 1.29
N SER A 188 -5.55 -10.69 1.49
CA SER A 188 -4.44 -10.90 2.42
C SER A 188 -4.93 -10.99 3.87
N LEU A 189 -5.89 -10.14 4.24
CA LEU A 189 -6.51 -10.15 5.55
C LEU A 189 -7.25 -11.46 5.82
N LYS A 190 -8.09 -11.94 4.88
CA LYS A 190 -8.79 -13.23 5.00
C LYS A 190 -7.82 -14.39 5.21
N ASN A 191 -6.72 -14.41 4.45
CA ASN A 191 -5.70 -15.45 4.61
C ASN A 191 -5.07 -15.41 6.01
N LEU A 192 -4.69 -14.23 6.49
CA LEU A 192 -4.07 -14.06 7.80
C LEU A 192 -5.02 -14.42 8.95
N LEU A 193 -6.30 -14.01 8.87
CA LEU A 193 -7.32 -14.32 9.88
C LEU A 193 -7.68 -15.81 9.90
N SER A 194 -7.87 -16.43 8.73
CA SER A 194 -8.20 -17.87 8.63
C SER A 194 -7.08 -18.79 9.12
N THR A 195 -5.83 -18.31 9.11
CA THR A 195 -4.69 -19.09 9.61
C THR A 195 -4.58 -19.03 11.15
N GLY A 196 -5.39 -18.20 11.83
CA GLY A 196 -5.42 -18.10 13.30
C GLY A 196 -4.11 -17.63 13.94
N ARG A 197 -3.27 -16.92 13.18
CA ARG A 197 -1.92 -16.48 13.59
C ARG A 197 -1.95 -15.10 14.25
N ASN A 198 -0.81 -14.71 14.82
CA ASN A 198 -0.64 -13.57 15.72
C ASN A 198 -1.41 -12.30 15.25
N PRO A 199 -2.52 -11.93 15.94
CA PRO A 199 -3.42 -10.87 15.47
C PRO A 199 -2.87 -9.46 15.68
N GLU A 200 -1.92 -9.28 16.60
CA GLU A 200 -1.37 -7.96 16.97
C GLU A 200 -0.75 -7.17 15.80
N PRO A 201 0.16 -7.72 14.98
CA PRO A 201 0.73 -6.97 13.86
C PRO A 201 -0.30 -6.66 12.77
N VAL A 202 -1.24 -7.58 12.53
CA VAL A 202 -2.33 -7.39 11.56
C VAL A 202 -3.24 -6.27 12.02
N GLU A 203 -3.64 -6.30 13.28
CA GLU A 203 -4.43 -5.25 13.92
C GLU A 203 -3.74 -3.89 13.82
N GLY A 204 -2.44 -3.82 14.14
CA GLY A 204 -1.67 -2.57 14.03
C GLY A 204 -1.64 -2.00 12.61
N ILE A 205 -1.51 -2.86 11.59
CA ILE A 205 -1.54 -2.45 10.18
C ILE A 205 -2.93 -1.92 9.78
N ILE A 206 -4.00 -2.62 10.16
CA ILE A 206 -5.38 -2.23 9.83
C ILE A 206 -5.81 -0.97 10.58
N ASN A 207 -5.48 -0.86 11.88
CA ASN A 207 -5.75 0.35 12.66
C ASN A 207 -5.03 1.56 12.07
N SER A 208 -3.78 1.38 11.62
CA SER A 208 -3.02 2.42 10.91
C SER A 208 -3.70 2.82 9.59
N LEU A 209 -4.13 1.85 8.77
CA LEU A 209 -4.89 2.10 7.54
C LEU A 209 -6.14 2.95 7.82
N VAL A 210 -6.99 2.48 8.73
CA VAL A 210 -8.26 3.14 9.08
C VAL A 210 -8.00 4.55 9.59
N THR A 211 -7.05 4.71 10.53
CA THR A 211 -6.73 6.02 11.11
C THR A 211 -6.21 7.00 10.04
N ARG A 212 -5.30 6.54 9.15
CA ARG A 212 -4.72 7.40 8.10
C ARG A 212 -5.76 7.80 7.06
N LEU A 213 -6.60 6.88 6.61
CA LEU A 213 -7.67 7.18 5.65
C LEU A 213 -8.75 8.06 6.28
N THR A 214 -9.19 7.78 7.50
CA THR A 214 -10.22 8.60 8.17
C THR A 214 -9.71 10.02 8.44
N ARG A 215 -8.44 10.18 8.85
CA ARG A 215 -7.82 11.51 8.97
C ARG A 215 -7.73 12.24 7.63
N LYS A 216 -7.45 11.53 6.54
CA LYS A 216 -7.39 12.13 5.19
C LYS A 216 -8.78 12.50 4.67
N MET A 217 -9.81 11.72 4.98
CA MET A 217 -11.20 12.08 4.73
C MET A 217 -11.57 13.36 5.50
N CYS A 218 -11.03 13.53 6.71
CA CYS A 218 -11.24 14.69 7.57
C CYS A 218 -10.07 15.71 7.48
N SER A 219 -9.57 15.98 6.28
CA SER A 219 -8.31 16.71 6.05
C SER A 219 -8.21 18.11 6.66
N TYR A 220 -9.34 18.81 6.89
CA TYR A 220 -9.39 20.09 7.61
C TYR A 220 -8.93 19.98 9.08
N LEU A 221 -8.87 18.77 9.66
CA LEU A 221 -8.35 18.54 11.02
C LEU A 221 -6.81 18.67 11.10
N SER A 222 -6.10 18.80 9.98
CA SER A 222 -4.66 19.01 9.96
C SER A 222 -4.32 20.47 10.30
N GLU A 223 -3.57 20.68 11.40
CA GLU A 223 -3.16 22.01 11.91
C GLU A 223 -2.36 22.86 10.92
N ASN A 224 -1.78 22.23 9.89
CA ASN A 224 -1.07 22.92 8.83
C ASN A 224 -2.05 23.19 7.69
N GLY A 225 -2.47 24.45 7.54
CA GLY A 225 -3.35 24.95 6.46
C GLY A 225 -2.77 24.78 5.06
N SER A 226 -2.52 23.55 4.63
CA SER A 226 -2.07 23.22 3.27
C SER A 226 -3.24 22.68 2.46
N GLN A 227 -3.57 23.46 1.42
CA GLN A 227 -4.33 23.12 0.21
C GLN A 227 -5.55 22.22 0.44
N HIS A 228 -6.70 22.89 0.53
CA HIS A 228 -8.05 22.36 0.38
C HIS A 228 -8.07 21.12 -0.54
N THR A 229 -8.19 19.94 0.08
CA THR A 229 -8.50 18.70 -0.63
C THR A 229 -9.93 18.90 -1.08
N GLY A 230 -10.15 19.20 -2.36
CA GLY A 230 -11.51 19.45 -2.85
C GLY A 230 -12.46 18.33 -2.44
N THR A 231 -13.73 18.67 -2.18
CA THR A 231 -14.85 17.77 -1.81
C THR A 231 -14.80 16.38 -2.48
N ASN A 232 -14.39 16.31 -3.75
CA ASN A 232 -14.23 15.06 -4.49
C ASN A 232 -13.24 14.07 -3.85
N ALA A 233 -12.15 14.54 -3.27
CA ALA A 233 -11.15 13.71 -2.60
C ALA A 233 -11.71 13.07 -1.32
N GLN A 234 -12.51 13.82 -0.55
CA GLN A 234 -13.14 13.30 0.67
C GLN A 234 -14.15 12.20 0.34
N PHE A 235 -14.97 12.38 -0.71
CA PHE A 235 -15.89 11.34 -1.19
C PHE A 235 -15.17 10.10 -1.72
N CYS A 236 -14.06 10.27 -2.45
CA CYS A 236 -13.22 9.15 -2.87
C CYS A 236 -12.73 8.33 -1.68
N ILE A 237 -12.23 8.99 -0.63
CA ILE A 237 -11.72 8.31 0.57
C ILE A 237 -12.86 7.67 1.37
N GLN A 238 -14.00 8.35 1.50
CA GLN A 238 -15.20 7.80 2.14
C GLN A 238 -15.63 6.49 1.45
N HIS A 239 -15.61 6.46 0.12
CA HIS A 239 -15.93 5.25 -0.63
C HIS A 239 -14.89 4.14 -0.47
N LEU A 240 -13.61 4.48 -0.42
CA LEU A 240 -12.58 3.50 -0.11
C LEU A 240 -12.79 2.89 1.27
N LEU A 241 -13.11 3.71 2.27
CA LEU A 241 -13.46 3.25 3.61
C LEU A 241 -14.72 2.36 3.60
N ARG A 242 -15.76 2.74 2.84
CA ARG A 242 -16.96 1.90 2.66
C ARG A 242 -16.63 0.56 2.00
N LYS A 243 -15.79 0.54 0.96
CA LYS A 243 -15.41 -0.68 0.23
C LYS A 243 -14.53 -1.59 1.10
N LEU A 244 -13.52 -1.03 1.78
CA LEU A 244 -12.70 -1.75 2.75
C LEU A 244 -13.55 -2.29 3.91
N GLY A 245 -14.53 -1.48 4.35
CA GLY A 245 -15.44 -1.83 5.43
C GLY A 245 -16.37 -2.99 5.10
N SER A 246 -16.53 -3.41 3.83
CA SER A 246 -17.26 -4.64 3.52
C SER A 246 -16.70 -5.86 4.29
N GLU A 247 -15.41 -5.86 4.60
CA GLU A 247 -14.79 -6.84 5.50
C GLU A 247 -15.07 -6.49 6.97
N PRO A 248 -15.71 -7.37 7.77
CA PRO A 248 -16.17 -7.06 9.13
C PRO A 248 -15.02 -6.60 10.04
N TYR A 249 -13.84 -7.22 9.93
CA TYR A 249 -12.67 -6.86 10.71
C TYR A 249 -12.23 -5.39 10.51
N ILE A 250 -12.34 -4.86 9.29
CA ILE A 250 -12.02 -3.46 8.97
C ILE A 250 -13.21 -2.55 9.27
N GLY A 251 -14.42 -2.97 8.89
CA GLY A 251 -15.64 -2.20 9.03
C GLY A 251 -15.92 -1.78 10.48
N GLN A 252 -15.80 -2.70 11.43
CA GLN A 252 -16.00 -2.40 12.86
C GLN A 252 -14.99 -1.36 13.38
N ARG A 253 -13.71 -1.48 12.98
CA ARG A 253 -12.66 -0.50 13.33
C ARG A 253 -12.89 0.86 12.67
N CYS A 254 -13.43 0.87 11.45
CA CYS A 254 -13.80 2.08 10.76
C CYS A 254 -14.92 2.82 11.49
N ILE A 255 -16.02 2.13 11.87
CA ILE A 255 -17.11 2.74 12.65
C ILE A 255 -16.57 3.33 13.96
N LEU A 256 -15.77 2.57 14.71
CA LEU A 256 -15.18 3.03 15.96
C LEU A 256 -14.35 4.30 15.77
N SER A 257 -13.41 4.28 14.80
CA SER A 257 -12.53 5.41 14.51
C SER A 257 -13.30 6.66 14.05
N VAL A 258 -14.35 6.49 13.24
CA VAL A 258 -15.17 7.61 12.75
C VAL A 258 -15.99 8.20 13.90
N CYS A 259 -16.58 7.39 14.78
CA CYS A 259 -17.30 7.88 15.95
C CYS A 259 -16.41 8.70 16.89
N GLN A 260 -15.16 8.26 17.10
CA GLN A 260 -14.19 9.00 17.91
C GLN A 260 -13.88 10.38 17.30
N ILE A 261 -13.76 10.47 15.97
CA ILE A 261 -13.52 11.75 15.30
C ILE A 261 -14.78 12.62 15.33
N ILE A 262 -15.98 12.06 15.19
CA ILE A 262 -17.24 12.79 15.38
C ILE A 262 -17.28 13.44 16.76
N LEU A 263 -16.91 12.72 17.82
CA LEU A 263 -16.90 13.27 19.18
C LEU A 263 -15.97 14.49 19.30
N VAL A 264 -14.74 14.38 18.79
CA VAL A 264 -13.76 15.47 18.78
C VAL A 264 -14.27 16.66 17.95
N LEU A 265 -14.85 16.39 16.78
CA LEU A 265 -15.38 17.42 15.90
C LEU A 265 -16.60 18.10 16.50
N ALA A 266 -17.46 17.36 17.20
CA ALA A 266 -18.64 17.90 17.84
C ALA A 266 -18.27 18.90 18.95
N GLU A 267 -17.27 18.56 19.76
CA GLU A 267 -16.72 19.48 20.76
C GLU A 267 -16.14 20.74 20.10
N ARG A 268 -15.37 20.59 19.02
CA ARG A 268 -14.84 21.73 18.27
C ARG A 268 -15.95 22.63 17.71
N LEU A 269 -16.95 22.06 17.06
CA LEU A 269 -18.09 22.80 16.49
C LEU A 269 -18.90 23.54 17.55
N LEU A 270 -19.02 22.99 18.76
CA LEU A 270 -19.72 23.64 19.87
C LEU A 270 -19.13 25.02 20.18
N PHE A 271 -17.80 25.11 20.18
CA PHE A 271 -17.04 26.30 20.54
C PHE A 271 -16.57 27.14 19.34
N SER A 272 -16.86 26.71 18.11
CA SER A 272 -16.43 27.42 16.90
C SER A 272 -17.30 28.63 16.58
N ASP A 273 -16.68 29.64 15.97
CA ASP A 273 -17.38 30.79 15.40
C ASP A 273 -18.04 30.36 14.07
N PRO A 274 -19.36 30.52 13.89
CA PRO A 274 -20.04 30.16 12.65
C PRO A 274 -19.64 31.01 11.44
N PHE A 275 -18.92 32.12 11.66
CA PHE A 275 -18.37 32.98 10.61
C PHE A 275 -16.89 32.70 10.32
N ASP A 276 -16.27 31.71 10.97
CA ASP A 276 -14.93 31.24 10.63
C ASP A 276 -14.93 30.52 9.28
N ASP A 277 -13.90 30.75 8.47
CA ASP A 277 -13.74 30.13 7.15
C ASP A 277 -13.67 28.59 7.22
N ILE A 278 -13.27 28.01 8.37
CA ILE A 278 -13.17 26.56 8.59
C ILE A 278 -14.54 25.94 8.95
N PHE A 279 -15.52 26.76 9.37
CA PHE A 279 -16.81 26.27 9.86
C PHE A 279 -17.56 25.41 8.83
N PRO A 280 -17.70 25.81 7.56
CA PRO A 280 -18.34 24.97 6.54
C PRO A 280 -17.66 23.61 6.34
N ASP A 281 -16.33 23.58 6.35
CA ASP A 281 -15.53 22.34 6.17
C ASP A 281 -15.77 21.34 7.32
N MET A 282 -15.89 21.84 8.55
CA MET A 282 -16.28 21.02 9.70
C MET A 282 -17.67 20.42 9.52
N HIS A 283 -18.62 21.20 9.02
CA HIS A 283 -19.98 20.74 8.77
C HIS A 283 -20.03 19.66 7.68
N GLU A 284 -19.34 19.87 6.56
CA GLU A 284 -19.25 18.92 5.44
C GLU A 284 -18.64 17.60 5.91
N CYS A 285 -17.51 17.66 6.63
CA CYS A 285 -16.90 16.46 7.17
C CYS A 285 -17.83 15.70 8.12
N MET A 286 -18.57 16.41 8.98
CA MET A 286 -19.53 15.76 9.89
C MET A 286 -20.55 14.93 9.11
N PHE A 287 -21.11 15.47 8.03
CA PHE A 287 -22.06 14.74 7.19
C PHE A 287 -21.42 13.54 6.49
N ILE A 288 -20.20 13.69 5.95
CA ILE A 288 -19.47 12.60 5.30
C ILE A 288 -19.21 11.45 6.30
N MET A 289 -18.84 11.77 7.53
CA MET A 289 -18.62 10.78 8.59
C MET A 289 -19.91 10.06 9.00
N ILE A 290 -20.99 10.79 9.27
CA ILE A 290 -22.28 10.21 9.63
C ILE A 290 -22.78 9.29 8.50
N GLN A 291 -22.69 9.75 7.25
CA GLN A 291 -23.11 8.97 6.09
C GLN A 291 -22.27 7.70 5.89
N LEU A 292 -20.96 7.76 6.19
CA LEU A 292 -20.11 6.56 6.14
C LEU A 292 -20.57 5.51 7.16
N ILE A 293 -20.89 5.93 8.39
CA ILE A 293 -21.43 5.02 9.42
C ILE A 293 -22.77 4.44 8.94
N GLU A 294 -23.66 5.26 8.39
CA GLU A 294 -24.95 4.81 7.85
C GLU A 294 -24.76 3.73 6.78
N PHE A 295 -23.88 3.95 5.80
CA PHE A 295 -23.59 2.96 4.77
C PHE A 295 -23.04 1.66 5.36
N LEU A 296 -22.09 1.74 6.30
CA LEU A 296 -21.50 0.55 6.89
C LEU A 296 -22.53 -0.28 7.69
N VAL A 297 -23.39 0.39 8.46
CA VAL A 297 -24.43 -0.27 9.24
C VAL A 297 -25.52 -0.85 8.33
N ALA A 298 -26.07 -0.06 7.41
CA ALA A 298 -27.20 -0.46 6.58
C ALA A 298 -26.84 -1.53 5.55
N ASP A 299 -25.65 -1.44 4.94
CA ASP A 299 -25.27 -2.34 3.86
C ASP A 299 -24.67 -3.64 4.38
N TYR A 300 -23.86 -3.59 5.45
CA TYR A 300 -22.98 -4.71 5.79
C TYR A 300 -23.21 -5.35 7.16
N LEU A 301 -23.85 -4.69 8.12
CA LEU A 301 -23.99 -5.23 9.48
C LEU A 301 -24.65 -6.62 9.51
N LEU A 302 -25.66 -6.84 8.66
CA LEU A 302 -26.33 -8.13 8.55
C LEU A 302 -25.40 -9.22 7.99
N GLU A 303 -24.55 -8.88 7.03
CA GLU A 303 -23.58 -9.82 6.46
C GLU A 303 -22.45 -10.12 7.46
N TRP A 304 -21.93 -9.08 8.11
CA TRP A 304 -20.94 -9.19 9.18
C TRP A 304 -21.40 -10.11 10.29
N SER A 305 -22.67 -10.03 10.71
CA SER A 305 -23.21 -10.87 11.79
C SER A 305 -23.17 -12.38 11.51
N LYS A 306 -22.92 -12.79 10.26
CA LYS A 306 -22.79 -14.19 9.84
C LYS A 306 -21.33 -14.61 9.69
N ALA A 307 -20.39 -13.67 9.76
CA ALA A 307 -18.98 -13.93 9.55
C ALA A 307 -18.32 -14.47 10.83
N GLU A 308 -17.38 -15.40 10.67
CA GLU A 308 -16.68 -16.04 11.79
C GLU A 308 -15.72 -15.08 12.51
N ASP A 309 -15.20 -14.07 11.82
CA ASP A 309 -14.28 -13.06 12.32
C ASP A 309 -15.00 -11.83 12.90
N PHE A 310 -16.31 -11.92 13.13
CA PHE A 310 -17.10 -10.85 13.73
C PHE A 310 -16.84 -10.76 15.25
N ASP A 311 -16.10 -9.73 15.63
CA ASP A 311 -15.75 -9.46 17.03
C ASP A 311 -16.92 -8.84 17.82
N THR A 312 -17.51 -9.62 18.72
CA THR A 312 -18.62 -9.16 19.58
C THR A 312 -18.19 -8.18 20.68
N VAL A 313 -16.91 -8.17 21.08
CA VAL A 313 -16.41 -7.21 22.06
C VAL A 313 -16.26 -5.85 21.39
N LEU A 314 -15.64 -5.84 20.20
CA LEU A 314 -15.52 -4.62 19.40
C LEU A 314 -16.89 -4.05 19.01
N LEU A 315 -17.88 -4.92 18.76
CA LEU A 315 -19.28 -4.53 18.60
C LEU A 315 -19.78 -3.65 19.74
N GLU A 316 -19.60 -4.06 20.98
CA GLU A 316 -20.04 -3.27 22.14
C GLU A 316 -19.36 -1.91 22.21
N ASP A 317 -18.06 -1.86 21.88
CA ASP A 317 -17.25 -0.64 21.92
C ASP A 317 -17.72 0.37 20.86
N TRP A 318 -17.92 -0.06 19.60
CA TRP A 318 -18.37 0.85 18.56
C TRP A 318 -19.85 1.21 18.70
N MET A 319 -20.71 0.32 19.20
CA MET A 319 -22.10 0.68 19.53
C MET A 319 -22.16 1.74 20.64
N THR A 320 -21.34 1.57 21.68
CA THR A 320 -21.21 2.57 22.74
C THR A 320 -20.72 3.91 22.18
N SER A 321 -19.77 3.86 21.23
CA SER A 321 -19.24 5.05 20.58
C SER A 321 -20.27 5.76 19.69
N ILE A 322 -21.15 5.01 18.98
CA ILE A 322 -22.28 5.59 18.23
C ILE A 322 -23.24 6.31 19.18
N ILE A 323 -23.59 5.68 20.32
CA ILE A 323 -24.48 6.29 21.32
C ILE A 323 -23.87 7.56 21.90
N GLN A 324 -22.56 7.56 22.20
CA GLN A 324 -21.85 8.75 22.67
C GLN A 324 -21.82 9.84 21.60
N ALA A 325 -21.52 9.48 20.34
CA ALA A 325 -21.51 10.41 19.22
C ALA A 325 -22.89 11.06 19.02
N ARG A 326 -23.97 10.28 19.07
CA ARG A 326 -25.35 10.79 19.03
C ARG A 326 -25.59 11.84 20.11
N LYS A 327 -25.27 11.53 21.37
CA LYS A 327 -25.44 12.47 22.50
C LYS A 327 -24.62 13.74 22.34
N ALA A 328 -23.39 13.65 21.84
CA ALA A 328 -22.57 14.82 21.56
C ALA A 328 -23.19 15.69 20.44
N LEU A 329 -23.80 15.07 19.43
CA LEU A 329 -24.46 15.76 18.33
C LEU A 329 -25.82 16.34 18.71
N GLU A 330 -26.53 15.78 19.69
CA GLU A 330 -27.73 16.39 20.30
C GLU A 330 -27.40 17.74 20.96
N LEU A 331 -26.23 17.87 21.60
CA LEU A 331 -25.78 19.15 22.17
C LEU A 331 -25.56 20.24 21.09
N LEU A 332 -25.43 19.84 19.82
CA LEU A 332 -25.29 20.74 18.67
C LEU A 332 -26.63 21.05 17.99
N GLU A 333 -27.78 20.74 18.57
CA GLU A 333 -29.09 21.01 17.97
C GLU A 333 -29.26 22.48 17.57
N SER A 334 -28.75 23.41 18.39
CA SER A 334 -28.77 24.86 18.11
C SER A 334 -27.88 25.28 16.94
N ARG A 335 -26.89 24.47 16.56
CA ARG A 335 -26.02 24.68 15.40
C ARG A 335 -26.60 24.01 14.16
N ASN A 336 -26.95 22.73 14.27
CA ASN A 336 -27.55 21.95 13.20
C ASN A 336 -28.24 20.68 13.75
N GLY A 337 -29.57 20.73 13.92
CA GLY A 337 -30.37 19.60 14.37
C GLY A 337 -30.40 18.39 13.42
N LEU A 338 -29.95 18.52 12.16
CA LEU A 338 -29.93 17.39 11.22
C LEU A 338 -28.96 16.28 11.66
N TYR A 339 -27.93 16.61 12.44
CA TYR A 339 -26.98 15.62 12.94
C TYR A 339 -27.64 14.61 13.85
N ALA A 340 -28.45 15.08 14.81
CA ALA A 340 -29.20 14.22 15.71
C ALA A 340 -30.17 13.34 14.89
N LEU A 341 -30.90 13.91 13.93
CA LEU A 341 -31.83 13.16 13.08
C LEU A 341 -31.15 12.05 12.26
N TYR A 342 -29.97 12.30 11.71
CA TYR A 342 -29.23 11.27 10.97
C TYR A 342 -28.64 10.21 11.91
N MET A 343 -28.17 10.58 13.09
CA MET A 343 -27.73 9.61 14.10
C MET A 343 -28.89 8.76 14.63
N ASP A 344 -30.08 9.35 14.81
CA ASP A 344 -31.31 8.62 15.19
C ASP A 344 -31.68 7.56 14.15
N ARG A 345 -31.49 7.87 12.86
CA ARG A 345 -31.69 6.90 11.78
C ARG A 345 -30.70 5.75 11.88
N ILE A 346 -29.42 6.04 12.16
CA ILE A 346 -28.38 5.02 12.33
C ILE A 346 -28.67 4.14 13.55
N THR A 347 -29.01 4.73 14.69
CA THR A 347 -29.34 3.96 15.91
C THR A 347 -30.62 3.15 15.73
N GLY A 348 -31.61 3.67 15.01
CA GLY A 348 -32.82 2.93 14.63
C GLY A 348 -32.54 1.70 13.76
N GLU A 349 -31.70 1.84 12.74
CA GLU A 349 -31.31 0.70 11.89
C GLU A 349 -30.47 -0.32 12.67
N LEU A 350 -29.56 0.15 13.52
CA LEU A 350 -28.78 -0.69 14.42
C LEU A 350 -29.68 -1.47 15.40
N ALA A 351 -30.65 -0.82 16.03
CA ALA A 351 -31.60 -1.46 16.94
C ALA A 351 -32.43 -2.55 16.24
N LYS A 352 -32.87 -2.29 15.00
CA LYS A 352 -33.58 -3.25 14.16
C LYS A 352 -32.72 -4.49 13.87
N HIS A 353 -31.45 -4.31 13.51
CA HIS A 353 -30.55 -5.44 13.25
C HIS A 353 -30.19 -6.21 14.52
N VAL A 354 -29.85 -5.52 15.61
CA VAL A 354 -29.46 -6.16 16.88
C VAL A 354 -30.64 -6.91 17.50
N GLY A 355 -31.85 -6.35 17.43
CA GLY A 355 -33.06 -7.01 17.93
C GLY A 355 -33.46 -8.25 17.11
N GLY A 356 -33.21 -8.24 15.80
CA GLY A 356 -33.61 -9.30 14.87
C GLY A 356 -32.64 -10.48 14.75
N VAL A 357 -31.36 -10.30 15.09
CA VAL A 357 -30.31 -11.32 14.86
C VAL A 357 -29.86 -11.93 16.18
N SER A 358 -30.08 -13.24 16.37
CA SER A 358 -29.73 -13.97 17.60
C SER A 358 -28.27 -13.86 18.02
N LEU A 359 -27.35 -13.64 17.07
CA LEU A 359 -25.92 -13.45 17.37
C LEU A 359 -25.63 -12.08 18.00
N LEU A 360 -26.38 -11.05 17.61
CA LEU A 360 -26.26 -9.68 18.14
C LEU A 360 -27.00 -9.50 19.47
N GLN A 361 -27.91 -10.41 19.84
CA GLN A 361 -28.56 -10.45 21.15
C GLN A 361 -27.60 -10.77 22.32
N LYS A 362 -26.35 -11.14 22.03
CA LYS A 362 -25.29 -11.34 23.05
C LYS A 362 -24.71 -10.03 23.58
N VAL A 363 -25.03 -8.89 22.94
CA VAL A 363 -24.64 -7.56 23.42
C VAL A 363 -25.24 -7.30 24.80
N LYS A 364 -24.45 -6.71 25.70
CA LYS A 364 -24.94 -6.34 27.03
C LYS A 364 -26.24 -5.53 26.95
N THR A 365 -27.19 -5.92 27.80
CA THR A 365 -28.55 -5.38 27.80
C THR A 365 -28.58 -3.87 28.07
N ASP A 366 -27.62 -3.32 28.81
CA ASP A 366 -27.52 -1.88 29.07
C ASP A 366 -27.17 -1.08 27.80
N ILE A 367 -26.27 -1.59 26.97
CA ILE A 367 -25.92 -0.99 25.67
C ILE A 367 -27.11 -1.07 24.72
N PHE A 368 -27.78 -2.21 24.66
CA PHE A 368 -28.97 -2.40 23.82
C PHE A 368 -30.10 -1.44 24.20
N ASN A 369 -30.41 -1.30 25.48
CA ASN A 369 -31.47 -0.40 25.95
C ASN A 369 -31.17 1.07 25.60
N ARG A 370 -29.90 1.47 25.60
CA ARG A 370 -29.47 2.82 25.22
C ARG A 370 -29.56 3.12 23.72
N LEU A 371 -29.96 2.16 22.88
CA LEU A 371 -30.28 2.44 21.48
C LEU A 371 -31.69 3.04 21.33
N PHE A 372 -32.59 2.76 22.27
CA PHE A 372 -33.99 3.19 22.24
C PHE A 372 -34.24 4.46 23.08
N HIS A 373 -33.20 4.95 23.76
CA HIS A 373 -33.20 6.11 24.64
C HIS A 373 -32.06 7.04 24.24
#